data_AF-A0A6A5ADM7-F1
#
_entry.id   AF-A0A6A5ADM7-F1
#
_cell.length_a   1.000
_cell.length_b   1.000
_cell.length_c   1.000
_cell.angle_alpha   90.00
_cell.angle_beta   90.00
_cell.angle_gamma   90.00
#
_symmetry.space_group_name_H-M   'P 1'
#
loop_
_entity.id
_entity.type
_entity.pdbx_description
1 polymer ?
#
loop_
_entity_poly.entity_id
_entity_poly.type
_entity_poly.pdbx_seq_one_letter_code
_entity_poly.pdbx_strand_id
1 'polypeptide(L)'
;DECVQAILQLQQIKKQTQDILAPELTTTLSETPSDDPTIAFMPAATTTLDLVEELAILSQDYDTVVDQLVLPFSVDVAFTQFWQPTTFLTTLLESCGETLVNVGSWHSNETSYAAFDRLEQFQAVRTVAYTHNKKYMVGPSSIPTVQKQRLKYDKANGCLVLTVTTTVTDAPYHDYFRAESRWVFSTAATHSPNECRLDTGVRLHWIKNTWLKKQIESATASESKETMKYWTVQAIEAYQAKPAQDVPAASPASSPEVEQPKTTRNAQVLPRPRSIAESFPSRSRDILVLVGLAIALWYVHQLTATLHHVVRVQADQQKLLDAILTQLSSRPR
;
A
#
# COMPACT_ATOMS: atom_id res chain seq x y z
N ASP A 1 -32.10 -11.70 -16.02
CA ASP A 1 -31.06 -12.64 -16.50
C ASP A 1 -29.65 -12.21 -16.10
N GLU A 2 -29.22 -10.98 -16.41
CA GLU A 2 -27.86 -10.50 -16.06
C GLU A 2 -27.52 -10.51 -14.56
N CYS A 3 -28.48 -10.17 -13.68
CA CYS A 3 -28.26 -10.21 -12.22
C CYS A 3 -28.12 -11.66 -11.69
N VAL A 4 -28.91 -12.59 -12.23
CA VAL A 4 -28.80 -14.01 -11.89
C VAL A 4 -27.49 -14.57 -12.43
N GLN A 5 -27.08 -14.16 -13.62
CA GLN A 5 -25.80 -14.53 -14.21
C GLN A 5 -24.62 -13.98 -13.40
N ALA A 6 -24.71 -12.75 -12.87
CA ALA A 6 -23.71 -12.16 -11.98
C ALA A 6 -23.63 -12.88 -10.62
N ILE A 7 -24.76 -13.29 -10.05
CA ILE A 7 -24.80 -14.09 -8.81
C ILE A 7 -24.22 -15.48 -9.04
N LEU A 8 -24.57 -16.14 -10.15
CA LEU A 8 -24.00 -17.43 -10.54
C LEU A 8 -22.50 -17.32 -10.81
N GLN A 9 -22.07 -16.21 -11.41
CA GLN A 9 -20.66 -15.88 -11.60
C GLN A 9 -19.93 -15.73 -10.26
N LEU A 10 -20.47 -14.95 -9.31
CA LEU A 10 -19.89 -14.81 -7.96
C LEU A 10 -19.84 -16.15 -7.22
N GLN A 11 -20.86 -16.99 -7.37
CA GLN A 11 -20.88 -18.34 -6.79
C GLN A 11 -19.84 -19.26 -7.46
N GLN A 12 -19.62 -19.12 -8.77
CA GLN A 12 -18.59 -19.84 -9.50
C GLN A 12 -17.18 -19.39 -9.08
N ILE A 13 -16.94 -18.08 -8.89
CA ILE A 13 -15.67 -17.55 -8.33
C ILE A 13 -15.45 -18.14 -6.94
N LYS A 14 -16.47 -18.09 -6.09
CA LYS A 14 -16.39 -18.59 -4.73
C LYS A 14 -16.03 -20.07 -4.72
N LYS A 15 -16.68 -20.87 -5.58
CA LYS A 15 -16.42 -22.31 -5.70
C LYS A 15 -15.00 -22.59 -6.23
N GLN A 16 -14.61 -21.94 -7.32
CA GLN A 16 -13.26 -22.10 -7.89
C GLN A 16 -12.16 -21.68 -6.92
N THR A 17 -12.39 -20.61 -6.15
CA THR A 17 -11.41 -20.16 -5.15
C THR A 17 -11.33 -21.11 -3.97
N GLN A 18 -12.43 -21.76 -3.60
CA GLN A 18 -12.48 -22.74 -2.53
C GLN A 18 -11.84 -24.07 -2.93
N ASP A 19 -11.94 -24.46 -4.20
CA ASP A 19 -11.30 -25.67 -4.76
C ASP A 19 -9.77 -25.52 -4.88
N ILE A 20 -9.26 -24.30 -5.07
CA ILE A 20 -7.80 -24.00 -5.11
C ILE A 20 -7.17 -24.05 -3.71
N LEU A 21 -7.96 -23.86 -2.63
CA LEU A 21 -7.47 -23.79 -1.25
C LEU A 21 -7.45 -25.15 -0.50
N ALA A 22 -7.77 -26.26 -1.15
CA ALA A 22 -7.71 -27.59 -0.52
C ALA A 22 -6.27 -28.15 -0.57
N PRO A 23 -5.60 -28.43 0.57
CA PRO A 23 -4.20 -28.82 0.57
C PRO A 23 -4.01 -30.34 0.36
N GLU A 24 -3.18 -30.72 -0.60
CA GLU A 24 -2.41 -31.97 -0.51
C GLU A 24 -1.05 -31.68 0.15
N LEU A 25 -0.75 -32.47 1.20
CA LEU A 25 0.43 -32.38 2.04
C LEU A 25 1.66 -33.06 1.42
N THR A 26 2.83 -32.61 1.90
CA THR A 26 4.20 -33.21 1.81
C THR A 26 4.96 -32.84 0.53
N THR A 27 6.09 -32.11 0.58
CA THR A 27 7.37 -32.62 1.09
C THR A 27 8.36 -31.48 1.38
N THR A 28 9.10 -31.65 2.46
CA THR A 28 10.25 -30.90 2.97
C THR A 28 11.37 -30.66 1.95
N LEU A 29 12.09 -29.54 2.07
CA LEU A 29 13.55 -29.48 1.97
C LEU A 29 14.08 -28.20 2.64
N SER A 30 14.84 -28.39 3.70
CA SER A 30 15.72 -27.40 4.33
C SER A 30 16.94 -27.15 3.46
N GLU A 31 17.38 -25.89 3.36
CA GLU A 31 18.79 -25.54 3.17
C GLU A 31 19.04 -24.07 3.56
N THR A 32 19.78 -23.89 4.65
CA THR A 32 20.69 -22.75 4.94
C THR A 32 22.12 -23.30 4.81
N PRO A 33 23.21 -22.51 4.68
CA PRO A 33 23.36 -21.06 4.92
C PRO A 33 24.30 -20.32 3.90
N SER A 34 24.45 -19.00 4.03
CA SER A 34 25.79 -18.36 4.14
C SER A 34 25.64 -16.86 4.41
N ASP A 35 26.08 -16.43 5.58
CA ASP A 35 26.42 -15.04 5.89
C ASP A 35 27.71 -14.66 5.14
N ASP A 36 27.74 -13.50 4.49
CA ASP A 36 28.94 -12.84 3.97
C ASP A 36 28.75 -11.31 4.06
N PRO A 37 29.82 -10.50 4.18
CA PRO A 37 29.86 -9.39 5.11
C PRO A 37 29.15 -8.15 4.55
N THR A 38 28.66 -7.33 5.48
CA THR A 38 28.09 -6.02 5.24
C THR A 38 29.06 -5.10 4.50
N ILE A 39 28.96 -5.02 3.17
CA ILE A 39 29.52 -3.91 2.41
C ILE A 39 28.56 -2.74 2.58
N ALA A 40 29.01 -1.71 3.29
CA ALA A 40 28.27 -0.46 3.43
C ALA A 40 27.93 0.10 2.04
N PHE A 41 26.64 0.34 1.80
CA PHE A 41 26.16 1.03 0.61
C PHE A 41 26.86 2.39 0.51
N MET A 42 27.82 2.51 -0.40
CA MET A 42 28.27 3.79 -0.92
C MET A 42 27.64 3.94 -2.29
N PRO A 43 26.87 5.02 -2.57
CA PRO A 43 26.37 5.24 -3.91
C PRO A 43 27.58 5.37 -4.84
N ALA A 44 27.73 4.42 -5.76
CA ALA A 44 28.76 4.46 -6.78
C ALA A 44 28.55 5.72 -7.62
N ALA A 45 29.62 6.50 -7.79
CA ALA A 45 29.58 7.72 -8.57
C ALA A 45 29.24 7.41 -10.03
N THR A 46 28.37 8.24 -10.61
CA THR A 46 28.16 8.45 -12.06
C THR A 46 27.10 7.61 -12.77
N THR A 47 25.86 7.61 -12.26
CA THR A 47 24.69 7.51 -13.15
C THR A 47 23.84 8.74 -12.90
N THR A 48 23.98 9.75 -13.75
CA THR A 48 23.13 10.94 -13.74
C THR A 48 21.71 10.48 -14.04
N LEU A 49 20.82 10.56 -13.06
CA LEU A 49 19.45 10.09 -13.21
C LEU A 49 18.65 11.14 -13.98
N ASP A 50 18.10 10.77 -15.14
CA ASP A 50 17.24 11.66 -15.92
C ASP A 50 15.82 11.66 -15.33
N LEU A 51 15.54 12.66 -14.50
CA LEU A 51 14.23 12.83 -13.87
C LEU A 51 13.09 12.91 -14.89
N VAL A 52 13.31 13.47 -16.08
CA VAL A 52 12.27 13.58 -17.11
C VAL A 52 11.91 12.20 -17.63
N GLU A 53 12.91 11.35 -17.86
CA GLU A 53 12.70 9.95 -18.23
C GLU A 53 11.96 9.20 -17.12
N GLU A 54 12.37 9.36 -15.87
CA GLU A 54 11.78 8.66 -14.73
C GLU A 54 10.29 9.01 -14.50
N LEU A 55 9.92 10.28 -14.69
CA LEU A 55 8.52 10.73 -14.67
C LEU A 55 7.74 10.29 -15.92
N ALA A 56 8.40 10.23 -17.08
CA ALA A 56 7.78 9.70 -18.30
C ALA A 56 7.45 8.21 -18.16
N ILE A 57 8.37 7.41 -17.60
CA ILE A 57 8.13 6.00 -17.27
C ILE A 57 6.92 5.87 -16.35
N LEU A 58 6.87 6.68 -15.28
CA LEU A 58 5.75 6.64 -14.35
C LEU A 58 4.40 6.94 -15.04
N SER A 59 4.34 8.00 -15.84
CA SER A 59 3.09 8.42 -16.49
C SER A 59 2.63 7.52 -17.63
N GLN A 60 3.54 6.81 -18.31
CA GLN A 60 3.21 5.94 -19.44
C GLN A 60 2.92 4.51 -19.01
N ASP A 61 3.70 3.99 -18.06
CA ASP A 61 3.72 2.56 -17.75
C ASP A 61 2.93 2.22 -16.47
N TYR A 62 2.50 3.22 -15.69
CA TYR A 62 1.82 3.02 -14.41
C TYR A 62 0.51 3.80 -14.33
N ASP A 63 -0.45 3.25 -13.59
CA ASP A 63 -1.60 4.00 -13.12
C ASP A 63 -1.14 4.91 -11.97
N THR A 64 -1.12 6.22 -12.19
CA THR A 64 -0.70 7.19 -11.17
C THR A 64 -1.65 7.19 -9.98
N VAL A 65 -1.08 7.07 -8.79
CA VAL A 65 -1.81 6.88 -7.53
C VAL A 65 -1.74 8.13 -6.63
N VAL A 66 -0.55 8.72 -6.54
CA VAL A 66 -0.27 10.01 -5.90
C VAL A 66 0.57 10.81 -6.91
N ASP A 67 0.14 12.04 -7.20
CA ASP A 67 0.83 12.95 -8.12
C ASP A 67 1.13 14.27 -7.41
N GLN A 68 2.32 14.82 -7.66
CA GLN A 68 2.72 16.16 -7.23
C GLN A 68 2.59 16.44 -5.73
N LEU A 69 2.76 15.42 -4.88
CA LEU A 69 2.68 15.62 -3.44
C LEU A 69 3.96 16.25 -2.91
N VAL A 70 3.87 17.46 -2.35
CA VAL A 70 5.01 18.12 -1.70
C VAL A 70 5.15 17.60 -0.27
N LEU A 71 6.34 17.07 0.03
CA LEU A 71 6.74 16.58 1.34
C LEU A 71 7.63 17.61 2.03
N PRO A 72 7.52 17.77 3.36
CA PRO A 72 8.22 18.81 4.13
C PRO A 72 9.69 18.47 4.43
N PHE A 73 10.28 17.54 3.68
CA PHE A 73 11.64 17.08 3.84
C PHE A 73 12.31 16.87 2.48
N SER A 74 13.64 16.90 2.44
CA SER A 74 14.41 16.77 1.19
C SER A 74 14.41 15.34 0.64
N VAL A 75 14.83 15.18 -0.62
CA VAL A 75 15.05 13.86 -1.23
C VAL A 75 16.13 13.06 -0.48
N ASP A 76 17.15 13.75 0.04
CA ASP A 76 18.20 13.13 0.86
C ASP A 76 17.64 12.61 2.18
N VAL A 77 16.71 13.33 2.82
CA VAL A 77 16.00 12.83 4.02
C VAL A 77 15.11 11.64 3.65
N ALA A 78 14.39 11.71 2.52
CA ALA A 78 13.57 10.60 2.04
C ALA A 78 14.40 9.31 1.93
N PHE A 79 15.58 9.41 1.33
CA PHE A 79 16.50 8.29 1.23
C PHE A 79 17.08 7.89 2.60
N THR A 80 17.83 8.77 3.25
CA THR A 80 18.67 8.43 4.41
C THR A 80 17.90 8.10 5.68
N GLN A 81 16.68 8.64 5.86
CA GLN A 81 15.89 8.41 7.07
C GLN A 81 14.78 7.37 6.89
N PHE A 82 14.17 7.28 5.70
CA PHE A 82 12.99 6.42 5.50
C PHE A 82 13.27 5.18 4.66
N TRP A 83 14.03 5.30 3.57
CA TRP A 83 14.24 4.18 2.64
C TRP A 83 15.53 3.39 2.88
N GLN A 84 16.60 4.05 3.30
CA GLN A 84 17.90 3.42 3.56
C GLN A 84 17.85 2.56 4.84
N PRO A 85 17.37 3.07 6.00
CA PRO A 85 17.29 2.27 7.21
C PRO A 85 16.23 1.17 7.09
N THR A 86 16.45 0.07 7.80
CA THR A 86 15.46 -1.02 7.91
C THR A 86 14.38 -0.69 8.94
N THR A 87 14.70 0.15 9.94
CA THR A 87 13.87 0.43 11.11
C THR A 87 12.55 1.11 10.77
N PHE A 88 12.56 2.16 9.95
CA PHE A 88 11.34 2.88 9.59
C PHE A 88 10.32 1.97 8.92
N LEU A 89 10.75 1.20 7.91
CA LEU A 89 9.87 0.27 7.20
C LEU A 89 9.42 -0.89 8.10
N THR A 90 10.28 -1.37 9.01
CA THR A 90 9.92 -2.42 9.98
C THR A 90 8.80 -1.93 10.89
N THR A 91 8.97 -0.78 11.53
CA THR A 91 7.96 -0.16 12.39
C THR A 91 6.66 0.13 11.63
N LEU A 92 6.77 0.59 10.38
CA LEU A 92 5.62 0.86 9.52
C LEU A 92 4.80 -0.40 9.28
N LEU A 93 5.44 -1.50 8.85
CA LEU A 93 4.77 -2.79 8.60
C LEU A 93 4.16 -3.35 9.89
N GLU A 94 4.87 -3.31 11.01
CA GLU A 94 4.34 -3.77 12.30
C GLU A 94 3.12 -2.94 12.73
N SER A 95 3.13 -1.61 12.52
CA SER A 95 1.98 -0.75 12.80
C SER A 95 0.75 -1.04 11.92
N CYS A 96 0.97 -1.60 10.72
CA CYS A 96 -0.10 -2.08 9.85
C CYS A 96 -0.68 -3.44 10.29
N GLY A 97 -0.14 -4.05 11.35
CA GLY A 97 -0.56 -5.38 11.82
C GLY A 97 0.13 -6.54 11.10
N GLU A 98 1.18 -6.26 10.32
CA GLU A 98 1.99 -7.30 9.69
C GLU A 98 2.85 -8.02 10.73
N THR A 99 3.06 -9.31 10.53
CA THR A 99 3.86 -10.14 11.43
C THR A 99 5.05 -10.74 10.70
N LEU A 100 6.03 -11.28 11.44
CA LEU A 100 7.24 -11.89 10.87
C LEU A 100 7.98 -10.94 9.91
N VAL A 101 7.98 -9.65 10.25
CA VAL A 101 8.60 -8.60 9.43
C VAL A 101 10.11 -8.75 9.45
N ASN A 102 10.70 -8.84 8.27
CA ASN A 102 12.14 -8.85 8.04
C ASN A 102 12.46 -7.93 6.85
N VAL A 103 13.08 -6.79 7.14
CA VAL A 103 13.55 -5.83 6.14
C VAL A 103 15.05 -6.03 5.96
N GLY A 104 15.46 -6.62 4.84
CA GLY A 104 16.87 -6.84 4.53
C GLY A 104 17.62 -5.56 4.19
N SER A 105 18.94 -5.62 4.31
CA SER A 105 19.84 -4.53 3.89
C SER A 105 19.86 -4.35 2.37
N TRP A 106 20.24 -3.16 1.94
CA TRP A 106 20.52 -2.87 0.53
C TRP A 106 21.82 -3.56 0.09
N HIS A 107 21.76 -4.24 -1.06
CA HIS A 107 22.92 -4.85 -1.70
C HIS A 107 23.24 -4.02 -2.94
N SER A 108 24.47 -3.50 -3.03
CA SER A 108 24.94 -2.72 -4.18
C SER A 108 25.37 -3.66 -5.30
N ASN A 109 24.41 -4.08 -6.12
CA ASN A 109 24.63 -4.83 -7.33
C ASN A 109 23.79 -4.22 -8.43
N GLU A 110 24.45 -3.78 -9.51
CA GLU A 110 23.74 -3.31 -10.69
C GLU A 110 22.82 -4.42 -11.17
N THR A 111 21.52 -4.19 -11.06
CA THR A 111 20.51 -5.20 -11.33
C THR A 111 19.74 -4.76 -12.55
N SER A 112 19.91 -5.48 -13.66
CA SER A 112 19.02 -5.38 -14.80
C SER A 112 17.68 -6.04 -14.46
N TYR A 113 16.60 -5.34 -14.79
CA TYR A 113 15.25 -5.78 -14.51
C TYR A 113 14.40 -5.70 -15.78
N ALA A 114 13.96 -6.86 -16.24
CA ALA A 114 13.26 -7.04 -17.51
C ALA A 114 11.90 -7.74 -17.33
N ALA A 115 11.32 -7.72 -16.13
CA ALA A 115 10.05 -8.44 -15.88
C ALA A 115 8.81 -7.72 -16.44
N PHE A 116 9.00 -6.56 -17.07
CA PHE A 116 8.00 -5.77 -17.77
C PHE A 116 8.57 -5.39 -19.15
N ASP A 117 7.78 -4.69 -19.96
CA ASP A 117 8.13 -4.37 -21.36
C ASP A 117 9.41 -3.52 -21.50
N ARG A 118 9.82 -2.83 -20.43
CA ARG A 118 11.00 -1.98 -20.36
C ARG A 118 12.10 -2.64 -19.54
N LEU A 119 13.31 -2.72 -20.12
CA LEU A 119 14.53 -3.05 -19.38
C LEU A 119 14.95 -1.83 -18.55
N GLU A 120 15.11 -2.01 -17.24
CA GLU A 120 15.61 -0.97 -16.33
C GLU A 120 16.85 -1.47 -15.57
N GLN A 121 17.77 -0.56 -15.25
CA GLN A 121 18.94 -0.84 -14.41
C GLN A 121 18.80 -0.14 -13.06
N PHE A 122 19.09 -0.85 -11.97
CA PHE A 122 19.02 -0.33 -10.61
C PHE A 122 20.37 -0.45 -9.92
N GLN A 123 20.67 0.52 -9.03
CA GLN A 123 21.93 0.60 -8.29
C GLN A 123 21.99 -0.39 -7.13
N ALA A 124 20.85 -0.67 -6.51
CA ALA A 124 20.76 -1.56 -5.37
C ALA A 124 19.43 -2.31 -5.32
N VAL A 125 19.45 -3.46 -4.65
CA VAL A 125 18.27 -4.27 -4.35
C VAL A 125 18.24 -4.67 -2.87
N ARG A 126 17.04 -4.77 -2.30
CA ARG A 126 16.82 -5.46 -1.04
C ARG A 126 15.59 -6.35 -1.10
N THR A 127 15.52 -7.26 -0.14
CA THR A 127 14.36 -8.14 0.04
C THR A 127 13.66 -7.75 1.33
N VAL A 128 12.34 -7.65 1.30
CA VAL A 128 11.50 -7.43 2.48
C VAL A 128 10.51 -8.58 2.54
N ALA A 129 10.43 -9.26 3.68
CA ALA A 129 9.52 -10.37 3.90
C ALA A 129 8.64 -10.07 5.12
N TYR A 130 7.36 -10.41 5.03
CA TYR A 130 6.40 -10.30 6.13
C TYR A 130 5.20 -11.20 5.85
N THR A 131 4.37 -11.43 6.86
CA THR A 131 3.08 -12.11 6.72
C THR A 131 1.97 -11.08 6.77
N HIS A 132 1.20 -11.01 5.69
CA HIS A 132 0.07 -10.11 5.56
C HIS A 132 -1.17 -10.66 6.28
N ASN A 133 -1.61 -10.01 7.36
CA ASN A 133 -2.70 -10.50 8.21
C ASN A 133 -4.01 -9.74 7.97
N LYS A 134 -4.70 -10.06 6.88
CA LYS A 134 -5.96 -9.40 6.52
C LYS A 134 -7.08 -10.40 6.37
N LYS A 135 -8.25 -10.06 6.93
CA LYS A 135 -9.45 -10.87 6.79
C LYS A 135 -10.08 -10.62 5.42
N TYR A 136 -9.73 -11.44 4.44
CA TYR A 136 -10.37 -11.41 3.13
C TYR A 136 -11.73 -12.10 3.16
N MET A 137 -12.67 -11.67 2.31
CA MET A 137 -13.94 -12.38 2.11
C MET A 137 -13.72 -13.75 1.45
N VAL A 138 -12.62 -13.88 0.70
CA VAL A 138 -12.21 -15.07 -0.03
C VAL A 138 -10.68 -15.13 -0.03
N GLY A 139 -10.09 -16.24 0.41
CA GLY A 139 -8.63 -16.45 0.52
C GLY A 139 -8.13 -16.62 1.96
N PRO A 140 -6.84 -16.98 2.16
CA PRO A 140 -6.28 -17.18 3.48
C PRO A 140 -6.14 -15.84 4.23
N SER A 141 -6.32 -15.87 5.55
CA SER A 141 -6.25 -14.66 6.40
C SER A 141 -4.82 -14.26 6.79
N SER A 142 -3.83 -15.04 6.34
CA SER A 142 -2.40 -14.88 6.63
C SER A 142 -1.66 -15.27 5.36
N ILE A 143 -1.02 -14.31 4.71
CA ILE A 143 -0.39 -14.50 3.40
C ILE A 143 1.10 -14.13 3.51
N PRO A 144 2.01 -15.12 3.46
CA PRO A 144 3.43 -14.85 3.30
C PRO A 144 3.67 -13.96 2.07
N THR A 145 4.36 -12.86 2.28
CA THR A 145 4.59 -11.82 1.29
C THR A 145 6.07 -11.50 1.22
N VAL A 146 6.62 -11.54 0.01
CA VAL A 146 8.01 -11.16 -0.27
C VAL A 146 8.02 -10.03 -1.28
N GLN A 147 8.62 -8.91 -0.90
CA GLN A 147 8.88 -7.78 -1.77
C GLN A 147 10.35 -7.76 -2.19
N LYS A 148 10.59 -7.51 -3.48
CA LYS A 148 11.88 -7.07 -4.00
C LYS A 148 11.81 -5.57 -4.22
N GLN A 149 12.63 -4.82 -3.49
CA GLN A 149 12.73 -3.38 -3.62
C GLN A 149 14.01 -3.03 -4.36
N ARG A 150 13.92 -2.19 -5.38
CA ARG A 150 15.06 -1.75 -6.20
C ARG A 150 15.17 -0.23 -6.17
N LEU A 151 16.39 0.28 -6.26
CA LEU A 151 16.71 1.67 -5.98
C LEU A 151 17.57 2.28 -7.10
N LYS A 152 17.24 3.52 -7.48
CA LYS A 152 18.15 4.47 -8.13
C LYS A 152 18.21 5.72 -7.25
N TYR A 153 19.39 6.19 -6.91
CA TYR A 153 19.55 7.42 -6.12
C TYR A 153 20.62 8.31 -6.75
N ASP A 154 20.23 9.54 -7.05
CA ASP A 154 21.12 10.59 -7.55
C ASP A 154 21.01 11.81 -6.63
N LYS A 155 21.96 11.91 -5.70
CA LYS A 155 22.06 13.02 -4.76
C LYS A 155 22.34 14.34 -5.45
N ALA A 156 23.10 14.35 -6.55
CA ALA A 156 23.50 15.58 -7.22
C ALA A 156 22.31 16.27 -7.91
N ASN A 157 21.41 15.49 -8.51
CA ASN A 157 20.19 16.01 -9.14
C ASN A 157 18.97 15.99 -8.22
N GLY A 158 19.12 15.51 -6.98
CA GLY A 158 18.02 15.37 -6.02
C GLY A 158 16.90 14.50 -6.59
N CYS A 159 17.25 13.29 -7.02
CA CYS A 159 16.29 12.32 -7.54
C CYS A 159 16.48 10.96 -6.86
N LEU A 160 15.36 10.34 -6.48
CA LEU A 160 15.32 9.03 -5.86
C LEU A 160 14.16 8.25 -6.48
N VAL A 161 14.45 7.07 -7.00
CA VAL A 161 13.47 6.17 -7.59
C VAL A 161 13.50 4.85 -6.86
N LEU A 162 12.34 4.40 -6.40
CA LEU A 162 12.15 3.07 -5.86
C LEU A 162 11.10 2.31 -6.65
N THR A 163 11.40 1.06 -6.97
CA THR A 163 10.39 0.10 -7.44
C THR A 163 10.24 -1.02 -6.43
N VAL A 164 9.01 -1.50 -6.27
CA VAL A 164 8.67 -2.60 -5.37
C VAL A 164 7.84 -3.60 -6.13
N THR A 165 8.37 -4.80 -6.30
CA THR A 165 7.63 -5.94 -6.84
C THR A 165 7.24 -6.86 -5.70
N THR A 166 5.95 -7.19 -5.60
CA THR A 166 5.42 -8.02 -4.52
C THR A 166 5.11 -9.42 -5.05
N THR A 167 5.55 -10.44 -4.31
CA THR A 167 5.20 -11.84 -4.53
C THR A 167 4.41 -12.34 -3.34
N VAL A 168 3.28 -12.98 -3.60
CA VAL A 168 2.44 -13.66 -2.61
C VAL A 168 2.21 -15.09 -3.10
N THR A 169 2.35 -16.09 -2.22
CA THR A 169 2.34 -17.51 -2.63
C THR A 169 1.00 -18.21 -2.40
N ASP A 170 0.00 -17.53 -1.84
CA ASP A 170 -1.24 -18.18 -1.39
C ASP A 170 -2.51 -17.36 -1.68
N ALA A 171 -2.37 -16.28 -2.45
CA ALA A 171 -3.49 -15.47 -2.90
C ALA A 171 -4.09 -16.02 -4.21
N PRO A 172 -5.41 -15.95 -4.40
CA PRO A 172 -6.04 -16.31 -5.67
C PRO A 172 -5.43 -15.50 -6.83
N TYR A 173 -5.16 -16.18 -7.95
CA TYR A 173 -4.58 -15.58 -9.16
C TYR A 173 -3.18 -14.95 -9.01
N HIS A 174 -2.43 -15.27 -7.94
CA HIS A 174 -1.10 -14.70 -7.73
C HIS A 174 -0.11 -14.95 -8.89
N ASP A 175 -0.36 -15.97 -9.72
CA ASP A 175 0.45 -16.40 -10.85
C ASP A 175 -0.07 -15.86 -12.19
N TYR A 176 -1.17 -15.09 -12.17
CA TYR A 176 -1.77 -14.51 -13.37
C TYR A 176 -1.15 -13.18 -13.73
N PHE A 177 -0.59 -12.46 -12.76
CA PHE A 177 -0.03 -11.13 -12.98
C PHE A 177 1.15 -10.85 -12.05
N ARG A 178 1.94 -9.84 -12.41
CA ARG A 178 2.95 -9.24 -11.54
C ARG A 178 2.51 -7.83 -11.20
N ALA A 179 2.52 -7.51 -9.91
CA ALA A 179 2.28 -6.15 -9.43
C ALA A 179 3.61 -5.45 -9.15
N GLU A 180 3.71 -4.19 -9.59
CA GLU A 180 4.83 -3.33 -9.23
C GLU A 180 4.34 -1.93 -8.89
N SER A 181 4.83 -1.40 -7.76
CA SER A 181 4.69 0.01 -7.43
C SER A 181 5.99 0.76 -7.71
N ARG A 182 5.87 1.99 -8.19
CA ARG A 182 6.98 2.92 -8.39
C ARG A 182 6.78 4.17 -7.55
N TRP A 183 7.88 4.67 -7.02
CA TRP A 183 7.99 5.89 -6.25
C TRP A 183 9.09 6.74 -6.86
N VAL A 184 8.76 7.97 -7.22
CA VAL A 184 9.70 8.95 -7.75
C VAL A 184 9.68 10.16 -6.83
N PHE A 185 10.81 10.38 -6.15
CA PHE A 185 11.04 11.59 -5.39
C PHE A 185 11.95 12.51 -6.20
N SER A 186 11.59 13.78 -6.25
CA SER A 186 12.36 14.82 -6.94
C SER A 186 12.44 16.08 -6.10
N THR A 187 13.42 16.92 -6.37
CA THR A 187 13.48 18.26 -5.76
C THR A 187 12.19 19.02 -6.12
N ALA A 188 11.55 19.65 -5.12
CA ALA A 188 10.31 20.37 -5.36
C ALA A 188 10.53 21.53 -6.35
N ALA A 189 9.51 21.88 -7.14
CA ALA A 189 9.57 22.96 -8.13
C ALA A 189 9.84 24.35 -7.51
N THR A 190 9.59 24.50 -6.20
CA THR A 190 9.98 25.67 -5.40
C THR A 190 11.51 25.78 -5.24
N HIS A 191 12.28 24.77 -5.65
CA HIS A 191 13.72 24.61 -5.43
C HIS A 191 14.14 24.76 -3.96
N SER A 192 13.20 24.62 -3.02
CA SER A 192 13.53 24.53 -1.61
C SER A 192 14.34 23.25 -1.40
N PRO A 193 15.61 23.33 -0.95
CA PRO A 193 16.43 22.14 -0.73
C PRO A 193 15.88 21.25 0.40
N ASN A 194 14.90 21.75 1.16
CA ASN A 194 14.32 21.10 2.33
C ASN A 194 12.98 20.43 2.02
N GLU A 195 12.49 20.50 0.78
CA GLU A 195 11.23 19.88 0.36
C GLU A 195 11.48 18.97 -0.85
N CYS A 196 10.65 17.94 -0.99
CA CYS A 196 10.66 17.10 -2.16
C CYS A 196 9.25 16.89 -2.69
N ARG A 197 9.15 16.65 -3.99
CA ARG A 197 7.94 16.21 -4.66
C ARG A 197 7.95 14.69 -4.72
N LEU A 198 6.79 14.09 -4.46
CA LEU A 198 6.53 12.66 -4.58
C LEU A 198 5.48 12.38 -5.64
N ASP A 199 5.84 11.50 -6.57
CA ASP A 199 4.94 10.90 -7.56
C ASP A 199 5.01 9.37 -7.44
N THR A 200 3.86 8.71 -7.46
CA THR A 200 3.77 7.26 -7.29
C THR A 200 2.76 6.66 -8.24
N GLY A 201 2.96 5.39 -8.57
CA GLY A 201 2.09 4.66 -9.48
C GLY A 201 2.18 3.16 -9.23
N VAL A 202 1.17 2.45 -9.71
CA VAL A 202 1.13 0.98 -9.69
C VAL A 202 0.83 0.46 -11.08
N ARG A 203 1.41 -0.68 -11.43
CA ARG A 203 1.09 -1.39 -12.67
C ARG A 203 0.89 -2.87 -12.42
N LEU A 204 0.04 -3.47 -13.23
CA LEU A 204 -0.16 -4.91 -13.30
C LEU A 204 0.25 -5.42 -14.69
N HIS A 205 1.20 -6.36 -14.72
CA HIS A 205 1.56 -7.07 -15.94
C HIS A 205 0.94 -8.46 -15.94
N TRP A 206 -0.03 -8.66 -16.84
CA TRP A 206 -0.81 -9.89 -16.94
C TRP A 206 -0.05 -10.96 -17.75
N ILE A 207 0.23 -12.09 -17.11
CA ILE A 207 0.83 -13.28 -17.72
C ILE A 207 -0.26 -14.22 -18.24
N LYS A 208 -1.40 -14.28 -17.53
CA LYS A 208 -2.54 -15.15 -17.86
C LYS A 208 -3.83 -14.34 -17.96
N ASN A 209 -4.80 -14.86 -18.71
CA ASN A 209 -6.11 -14.24 -18.87
C ASN A 209 -7.04 -14.59 -17.70
N THR A 210 -7.77 -13.59 -17.20
CA THR A 210 -8.89 -13.78 -16.26
C THR A 210 -10.00 -12.78 -16.56
N TRP A 211 -11.22 -13.17 -16.24
CA TRP A 211 -12.41 -12.32 -16.37
C TRP A 211 -12.52 -11.28 -15.23
N LEU A 212 -11.75 -11.45 -14.16
CA LEU A 212 -11.70 -10.53 -13.01
C LEU A 212 -10.65 -9.41 -13.15
N LYS A 213 -10.03 -9.28 -14.33
CA LYS A 213 -8.92 -8.36 -14.59
C LYS A 213 -9.17 -6.94 -14.09
N LYS A 214 -10.29 -6.33 -14.52
CA LYS A 214 -10.66 -4.96 -14.11
C LYS A 214 -10.90 -4.80 -12.60
N GLN A 215 -11.45 -5.83 -11.95
CA GLN A 215 -11.70 -5.79 -10.52
C GLN A 215 -10.39 -5.86 -9.74
N ILE A 216 -9.46 -6.72 -10.17
CA ILE A 216 -8.12 -6.84 -9.58
C ILE A 216 -7.33 -5.55 -9.78
N GLU A 217 -7.36 -4.96 -10.98
CA GLU A 217 -6.73 -3.66 -11.30
C GLU A 217 -7.27 -2.56 -10.37
N SER A 218 -8.60 -2.42 -10.29
CA SER A 218 -9.23 -1.40 -9.45
C SER A 218 -8.93 -1.58 -7.95
N ALA A 219 -8.98 -2.82 -7.44
CA ALA A 219 -8.66 -3.11 -6.05
C ALA A 219 -7.19 -2.80 -5.74
N THR A 220 -6.27 -3.20 -6.63
CA THR A 220 -4.84 -2.96 -6.49
C THR A 220 -4.53 -1.46 -6.49
N ALA A 221 -5.13 -0.69 -7.40
CA ALA A 221 -4.95 0.76 -7.45
C ALA A 221 -5.44 1.44 -6.16
N SER A 222 -6.62 1.05 -5.65
CA SER A 222 -7.17 1.60 -4.41
C SER A 222 -6.30 1.26 -3.20
N GLU A 223 -5.91 0.00 -3.04
CA GLU A 223 -5.08 -0.47 -1.91
C GLU A 223 -3.66 0.13 -1.96
N SER A 224 -3.09 0.27 -3.16
CA SER A 224 -1.81 0.96 -3.35
C SER A 224 -1.91 2.42 -2.94
N LYS A 225 -3.03 3.10 -3.25
CA LYS A 225 -3.27 4.49 -2.85
C LYS A 225 -3.30 4.69 -1.36
N GLU A 226 -4.00 3.81 -0.66
CA GLU A 226 -4.07 3.85 0.79
C GLU A 226 -2.70 3.59 1.41
N THR A 227 -1.98 2.58 0.91
CA THR A 227 -0.63 2.24 1.37
C THR A 227 0.35 3.41 1.16
N MET A 228 0.34 4.02 -0.03
CA MET A 228 1.24 5.13 -0.38
C MET A 228 0.96 6.41 0.42
N LYS A 229 -0.32 6.69 0.68
CA LYS A 229 -0.73 7.79 1.55
C LYS A 229 -0.35 7.53 3.00
N TYR A 230 -0.54 6.31 3.49
CA TYR A 230 -0.18 5.95 4.86
C TYR A 230 1.32 6.09 5.08
N TRP A 231 2.16 5.57 4.17
CA TRP A 231 3.61 5.79 4.20
C TRP A 231 3.95 7.29 4.29
N THR A 232 3.30 8.11 3.47
CA THR A 232 3.54 9.56 3.46
C THR A 232 3.22 10.20 4.81
N VAL A 233 2.07 9.89 5.40
CA VAL A 233 1.66 10.40 6.71
C VAL A 233 2.68 10.01 7.77
N GLN A 234 3.06 8.73 7.83
CA GLN A 234 4.02 8.23 8.82
C GLN A 234 5.42 8.85 8.64
N ALA A 235 5.86 9.10 7.40
CA ALA A 235 7.12 9.76 7.13
C ALA A 235 7.10 11.23 7.58
N ILE A 236 6.00 11.95 7.33
CA ILE A 236 5.82 13.33 7.78
C ILE A 236 5.81 13.42 9.31
N GLU A 237 5.05 12.55 9.97
CA GLU A 237 4.99 12.51 11.44
C GLU A 237 6.35 12.18 12.04
N ALA A 238 7.06 11.19 11.50
CA ALA A 238 8.39 10.81 11.96
C ALA A 238 9.41 11.94 11.75
N TYR A 239 9.30 12.70 10.65
CA TYR A 239 10.14 13.88 10.40
C TYR A 239 9.87 14.99 11.43
N GLN A 240 8.60 15.28 11.71
CA GLN A 240 8.18 16.33 12.65
C GLN A 240 8.46 15.99 14.11
N ALA A 241 8.44 14.70 14.48
CA ALA A 241 8.69 14.25 15.85
C ALA A 241 10.15 14.43 16.29
N LYS A 242 11.07 14.72 15.36
CA LYS A 242 12.48 14.96 15.66
C LYS A 242 12.68 16.41 16.10
N PRO A 243 13.09 16.69 17.35
CA PRO A 243 13.35 18.06 17.78
C PRO A 243 14.51 18.66 16.97
N ALA A 244 14.34 19.89 16.50
CA ALA A 244 15.35 20.65 15.76
C ALA A 244 16.64 20.81 16.57
N GLN A 245 17.65 19.97 16.29
CA GLN A 245 19.03 20.24 16.65
C GLN A 245 19.78 20.73 15.41
N ASP A 246 20.04 22.04 15.37
CA ASP A 246 21.37 22.65 15.15
C ASP A 246 21.23 24.14 14.85
N VAL A 247 21.36 24.97 15.90
CA VAL A 247 21.90 26.33 15.77
C VAL A 247 23.23 26.31 16.54
N PRO A 248 24.39 26.55 15.91
CA PRO A 248 25.65 26.61 16.62
C PRO A 248 25.76 27.97 17.32
N ALA A 249 25.40 28.01 18.60
CA ALA A 249 25.74 29.13 19.47
C ALA A 249 27.12 28.85 20.10
N ALA A 250 28.10 29.61 19.65
CA ALA A 250 29.46 29.63 20.18
C ALA A 250 29.45 29.81 21.71
N SER A 251 30.25 28.98 22.39
CA SER A 251 30.68 29.20 23.77
C SER A 251 31.52 30.49 23.83
N PRO A 252 31.59 31.15 25.00
CA PRO A 252 32.76 30.87 25.83
C PRO A 252 32.47 30.67 27.31
N ALA A 253 33.31 29.82 27.89
CA ALA A 253 33.47 29.48 29.28
C ALA A 253 33.62 30.69 30.23
N SER A 254 33.03 30.58 31.43
CA SER A 254 33.74 30.82 32.70
C SER A 254 32.86 30.42 33.90
N SER A 255 33.48 29.74 34.86
CA SER A 255 33.06 29.51 36.26
C SER A 255 34.32 29.77 37.10
N PRO A 256 34.27 30.20 38.38
CA PRO A 256 33.54 29.57 39.51
C PRO A 256 32.78 30.64 40.36
N GLU A 257 32.04 30.40 41.45
CA GLU A 257 32.20 29.53 42.63
C GLU A 257 30.94 29.63 43.53
N VAL A 258 30.54 28.48 44.14
CA VAL A 258 29.87 28.22 45.46
C VAL A 258 28.70 29.09 45.97
N GLU A 259 27.54 28.45 46.20
CA GLU A 259 26.97 28.26 47.56
C GLU A 259 25.82 27.22 47.58
N GLN A 260 25.89 26.27 48.53
CA GLN A 260 24.83 25.33 48.89
C GLN A 260 24.30 25.73 50.28
N PRO A 261 23.01 25.50 50.61
CA PRO A 261 22.77 24.41 51.57
C PRO A 261 21.47 23.60 51.38
N LYS A 262 21.66 22.28 51.50
CA LYS A 262 20.90 21.23 52.24
C LYS A 262 19.36 21.11 52.14
N THR A 263 18.99 20.01 51.47
CA THR A 263 18.18 18.87 51.99
C THR A 263 16.69 19.09 52.30
N THR A 264 15.82 18.44 51.52
CA THR A 264 14.88 17.43 52.05
C THR A 264 14.53 16.40 50.96
N ARG A 265 14.77 15.14 51.31
CA ARG A 265 14.48 13.89 50.59
C ARG A 265 12.98 13.62 50.65
N ASN A 266 12.34 13.31 49.52
CA ASN A 266 11.16 12.44 49.52
C ASN A 266 11.08 11.60 48.24
N ALA A 267 10.77 10.33 48.46
CA ALA A 267 10.82 9.23 47.51
C ALA A 267 9.57 9.20 46.61
N GLN A 268 9.82 8.79 45.37
CA GLN A 268 8.98 8.02 44.46
C GLN A 268 7.50 7.78 44.83
N VAL A 269 6.60 8.28 43.98
CA VAL A 269 5.48 7.48 43.45
C VAL A 269 5.36 7.78 41.95
N LEU A 270 5.54 6.75 41.13
CA LEU A 270 5.35 6.73 39.69
C LEU A 270 3.85 6.89 39.36
N PRO A 271 3.39 7.86 38.54
CA PRO A 271 2.08 7.76 37.94
C PRO A 271 2.15 6.76 36.77
N ARG A 272 1.46 5.64 36.96
CA ARG A 272 1.10 4.65 35.93
C ARG A 272 0.59 5.37 34.66
N PRO A 273 1.07 5.03 33.45
CA PRO A 273 0.49 5.58 32.24
C PRO A 273 -0.97 5.11 32.13
N ARG A 274 -1.89 6.07 32.12
CA ARG A 274 -3.29 5.85 31.73
C ARG A 274 -3.30 5.40 30.26
N SER A 275 -4.07 4.36 29.99
CA SER A 275 -4.37 3.90 28.64
C SER A 275 -4.83 5.07 27.77
N ILE A 276 -4.11 5.31 26.67
CA ILE A 276 -4.59 6.15 25.57
C ILE A 276 -5.57 5.29 24.76
N ALA A 277 -6.71 5.01 25.38
CA ALA A 277 -7.96 4.84 24.67
C ALA A 277 -8.77 6.07 25.07
N GLU A 278 -9.37 6.74 24.09
CA GLU A 278 -10.22 7.94 24.25
C GLU A 278 -9.49 9.30 24.17
N SER A 279 -9.13 9.70 22.94
CA SER A 279 -9.42 11.07 22.47
C SER A 279 -9.21 11.19 20.95
N PHE A 280 -10.17 10.70 20.16
CA PHE A 280 -10.36 11.21 18.80
C PHE A 280 -11.45 12.30 18.85
N PRO A 281 -11.24 13.47 18.22
CA PRO A 281 -12.16 14.59 18.34
C PRO A 281 -13.54 14.23 17.78
N SER A 282 -14.57 14.46 18.60
CA SER A 282 -15.99 14.08 18.39
C SER A 282 -16.55 14.36 16.99
N ARG A 283 -16.01 15.34 16.24
CA ARG A 283 -16.50 15.72 14.91
C ARG A 283 -16.18 14.70 13.80
N SER A 284 -15.14 13.87 13.92
CA SER A 284 -14.77 12.90 12.87
C SER A 284 -15.65 11.65 12.89
N ARG A 285 -16.08 11.21 14.09
CA ARG A 285 -17.04 10.10 14.26
C ARG A 285 -18.41 10.46 13.68
N ASP A 286 -18.87 11.68 13.88
CA ASP A 286 -20.16 12.13 13.36
C ASP A 286 -20.17 12.14 11.82
N ILE A 287 -19.07 12.56 11.19
CA ILE A 287 -18.94 12.55 9.72
C ILE A 287 -18.89 11.11 9.18
N LEU A 288 -18.15 10.19 9.81
CA LEU A 288 -18.08 8.80 9.37
C LEU A 288 -19.44 8.09 9.48
N VAL A 289 -20.18 8.38 10.56
CA VAL A 289 -21.54 7.84 10.76
C VAL A 289 -22.51 8.40 9.73
N LEU A 290 -22.42 9.69 9.39
CA LEU A 290 -23.26 10.32 8.36
C LEU A 290 -22.94 9.79 6.96
N VAL A 291 -21.67 9.58 6.63
CA VAL A 291 -21.26 8.97 5.35
C VAL A 291 -21.72 7.51 5.28
N GLY A 292 -21.57 6.75 6.36
CA GLY A 292 -22.09 5.37 6.46
C GLY A 292 -23.61 5.30 6.29
N LEU A 293 -24.35 6.23 6.90
CA LEU A 293 -25.80 6.36 6.74
C LEU A 293 -26.19 6.74 5.31
N ALA A 294 -25.47 7.66 4.67
CA ALA A 294 -25.73 8.05 3.28
C ALA A 294 -25.50 6.88 2.32
N ILE A 295 -24.44 6.10 2.52
CA ILE A 295 -24.16 4.88 1.75
C ILE A 295 -25.27 3.84 1.98
N ALA A 296 -25.68 3.60 3.23
CA ALA A 296 -26.75 2.67 3.55
C ALA A 296 -28.08 3.09 2.90
N LEU A 297 -28.44 4.37 2.96
CA LEU A 297 -29.64 4.91 2.32
C LEU A 297 -29.58 4.81 0.80
N TRP A 298 -28.41 5.01 0.19
CA TRP A 298 -28.20 4.81 -1.23
C TRP A 298 -28.38 3.34 -1.64
N TYR A 299 -27.83 2.39 -0.87
CA TYR A 299 -28.04 0.96 -1.09
C TYR A 299 -29.52 0.57 -0.94
N VAL A 300 -30.21 1.09 0.08
CA VAL A 300 -31.65 0.84 0.28
C VAL A 300 -32.46 1.41 -0.88
N HIS A 301 -32.12 2.60 -1.38
CA HIS A 301 -32.77 3.19 -2.56
C HIS A 301 -32.54 2.36 -3.82
N GLN A 302 -31.32 1.86 -4.04
CA GLN A 302 -31.03 0.98 -5.17
C GLN A 302 -31.77 -0.35 -5.06
N LEU A 303 -31.92 -0.88 -3.84
CA LEU A 303 -32.66 -2.12 -3.59
C LEU A 303 -34.16 -1.94 -3.85
N THR A 304 -34.76 -0.84 -3.39
CA THR A 304 -36.19 -0.54 -3.62
C THR A 304 -36.48 -0.23 -5.09
N ALA A 305 -35.59 0.49 -5.79
CA ALA A 305 -35.69 0.70 -7.23
C ALA A 305 -35.65 -0.63 -8.00
N THR A 306 -34.73 -1.53 -7.62
CA THR A 306 -34.61 -2.86 -8.22
C THR A 306 -35.85 -3.71 -7.94
N LEU A 307 -36.37 -3.68 -6.71
CA LEU A 307 -37.57 -4.41 -6.33
C LEU A 307 -38.79 -3.91 -7.11
N HIS A 308 -38.97 -2.60 -7.26
CA HIS A 308 -40.05 -2.03 -8.08
C HIS A 308 -39.92 -2.44 -9.55
N HIS A 309 -38.71 -2.50 -10.09
CA HIS A 309 -38.48 -2.96 -11.46
C HIS A 309 -38.87 -4.43 -11.63
N VAL A 310 -38.47 -5.31 -10.70
CA VAL A 310 -38.85 -6.73 -10.71
C VAL A 310 -40.36 -6.91 -10.62
N VAL A 311 -41.04 -6.18 -9.72
CA VAL A 311 -42.50 -6.26 -9.58
C VAL A 311 -43.22 -5.80 -10.85
N ARG A 312 -42.74 -4.75 -11.53
CA ARG A 312 -43.30 -4.34 -12.83
C ARG A 312 -43.14 -5.42 -13.89
N VAL A 313 -41.92 -5.95 -14.03
CA VAL A 313 -41.64 -7.00 -15.03
C VAL A 313 -42.50 -8.23 -14.78
N GLN A 314 -42.68 -8.62 -13.52
CA GLN A 314 -43.55 -9.74 -13.15
C GLN A 314 -45.02 -9.45 -13.51
N ALA A 315 -45.51 -8.24 -13.24
CA ALA A 315 -46.87 -7.84 -13.62
C ALA A 315 -47.08 -7.83 -15.14
N ASP A 316 -46.08 -7.42 -15.91
CA ASP A 316 -46.15 -7.41 -17.38
C ASP A 316 -46.08 -8.83 -17.97
N GLN A 317 -45.26 -9.71 -17.40
CA GLN A 317 -45.23 -11.13 -17.77
C GLN A 317 -46.57 -11.81 -17.49
N GLN A 318 -47.20 -11.49 -16.36
CA GLN A 318 -48.49 -12.08 -16.00
C GLN A 318 -49.61 -11.64 -16.95
N LYS A 319 -49.63 -10.35 -17.35
CA LYS A 319 -50.55 -9.86 -18.40
C LYS A 319 -50.34 -10.56 -19.74
N LEU A 320 -49.09 -10.82 -20.13
CA LEU A 320 -48.78 -11.52 -21.38
C LEU A 320 -49.30 -12.96 -21.35
N LEU A 321 -49.13 -13.65 -20.22
CA LEU A 321 -49.60 -15.00 -20.01
C LEU A 321 -51.14 -15.09 -20.07
N ASP A 322 -51.83 -14.15 -19.43
CA ASP A 322 -53.29 -14.05 -19.49
C ASP A 322 -53.78 -13.76 -20.91
N ALA A 323 -53.09 -12.90 -21.67
CA ALA A 323 -53.42 -12.62 -23.06
C ALA A 323 -53.26 -13.87 -23.96
N ILE A 324 -52.18 -14.64 -23.77
CA ILE A 324 -51.93 -15.89 -24.49
C ILE A 324 -52.98 -16.94 -24.14
N LEU A 325 -53.29 -17.12 -22.86
CA LEU A 325 -54.32 -18.06 -22.40
C LEU A 325 -55.70 -17.69 -22.97
N THR A 326 -56.03 -16.40 -23.01
CA THR A 326 -57.28 -15.91 -23.59
C THR A 326 -57.35 -16.19 -25.10
N GLN A 327 -56.25 -15.97 -25.84
CA GLN A 327 -56.13 -16.29 -27.28
C GLN A 327 -56.26 -17.79 -27.57
N LEU A 328 -55.71 -18.64 -26.70
CA LEU A 328 -55.82 -20.10 -26.84
C LEU A 328 -57.24 -20.59 -26.54
N SER A 329 -57.93 -19.96 -25.59
CA SER A 329 -59.32 -20.28 -25.24
C SER A 329 -60.35 -19.82 -26.28
N SER A 330 -60.03 -18.81 -27.09
CA SER A 330 -60.93 -18.23 -28.08
C SER A 330 -60.79 -18.83 -29.49
N ARG A 331 -59.85 -19.76 -29.71
CA ARG A 331 -59.77 -20.52 -30.97
C ARG A 331 -60.87 -21.59 -31.00
N PRO A 332 -61.85 -21.51 -31.92
CA PRO A 332 -62.83 -22.57 -32.09
C PRO A 332 -62.14 -23.83 -32.66
N ARG A 333 -62.58 -24.99 -32.16
CA ARG A 333 -62.05 -26.32 -32.55
C ARG A 333 -62.25 -26.62 -34.02
#